data_AF-A0A2E1L4H5-F1
#
_entry.id   AF-A0A2E1L4H5-F1
#
_cell.length_a   1.000
_cell.length_b   1.000
_cell.length_c   1.000
_cell.angle_alpha   90.00
_cell.angle_beta   90.00
_cell.angle_gamma   90.00
#
_symmetry.space_group_name_H-M   'P 1'
#
loop_
_entity.id
_entity.type
_entity.pdbx_description
1 polymer ?
#
loop_
_entity_poly.entity_id
_entity_poly.type
_entity_poly.pdbx_seq_one_letter_code
_entity_poly.pdbx_strand_id
1 'polypeptide(L)'
;MNINFSLRQKPDLIGVIATSLCMIHCFMTPVLFAVQSFTVVNNDIAPIWWSNLDFLFIIISFFAIYKSTKNSTNRYIKSALWTVWFILFFLILNEKLSLISLFESSIYIVASGLAILHLYNLNYCQCTNEDCCNSNL
;
A
#
# COMPACT_ATOMS: atom_id res chain seq x y z
N MET A 1 20.14 5.23 -8.26
CA MET A 1 18.89 4.92 -8.98
C MET A 1 18.19 6.24 -9.24
N ASN A 2 18.29 6.77 -10.46
CA ASN A 2 17.79 8.10 -10.80
C ASN A 2 16.34 7.96 -11.26
N ILE A 3 15.38 8.30 -10.39
CA ILE A 3 13.96 8.03 -10.63
C ILE A 3 13.32 9.31 -11.18
N ASN A 4 13.25 9.44 -12.51
CA ASN A 4 12.65 10.60 -13.16
C ASN A 4 11.15 10.35 -13.33
N PHE A 5 10.34 11.09 -12.57
CA PHE A 5 8.92 10.79 -12.35
C PHE A 5 8.00 11.53 -13.34
N SER A 6 7.51 10.84 -14.36
CA SER A 6 6.61 11.45 -15.35
C SER A 6 5.15 11.51 -14.86
N LEU A 7 4.36 12.48 -15.34
CA LEU A 7 2.97 12.76 -14.89
C LEU A 7 2.03 11.54 -14.94
N ARG A 8 2.27 10.60 -15.85
CA ARG A 8 1.52 9.34 -15.98
C ARG A 8 1.84 8.29 -14.92
N GLN A 9 3.06 8.30 -14.37
CA GLN A 9 3.51 7.33 -13.36
C GLN A 9 3.12 7.75 -11.94
N LYS A 10 2.78 9.03 -11.71
CA LYS A 10 2.38 9.58 -10.40
C LYS A 10 1.42 8.71 -9.57
N PRO A 11 0.33 8.11 -10.13
CA PRO A 11 -0.52 7.22 -9.35
C PRO A 11 0.19 5.98 -8.81
N ASP A 12 1.05 5.35 -9.60
CA ASP A 12 1.80 4.17 -9.17
C ASP A 12 2.85 4.52 -8.09
N LEU A 13 3.45 5.72 -8.13
CA LEU A 13 4.28 6.23 -7.03
C LEU A 13 3.52 6.36 -5.73
N ILE A 14 2.34 6.99 -5.82
CA ILE A 14 1.50 7.23 -4.66
C ILE A 14 1.08 5.88 -4.06
N GLY A 15 0.81 4.88 -4.91
CA GLY A 15 0.59 3.49 -4.50
C GLY A 15 1.79 2.87 -3.78
N VAL A 16 3.01 3.01 -4.32
CA VAL A 16 4.25 2.50 -3.68
C VAL A 16 4.53 3.20 -2.35
N ILE A 17 4.36 4.52 -2.28
CA ILE A 17 4.56 5.29 -1.05
C ILE A 17 3.49 4.91 -0.02
N ALA A 18 2.22 4.81 -0.41
CA ALA A 18 1.14 4.45 0.52
C ALA A 18 1.31 3.03 1.08
N THR A 19 1.68 2.06 0.23
CA THR A 19 1.92 0.67 0.64
C THR A 19 3.15 0.52 1.52
N SER A 20 4.24 1.25 1.24
CA SER A 20 5.42 1.28 2.11
C SER A 20 5.17 1.99 3.44
N LEU A 21 4.41 3.10 3.47
CA LEU A 21 4.01 3.74 4.71
C LEU A 21 3.12 2.84 5.58
N CYS A 22 2.20 2.09 4.95
CA CYS A 22 1.40 1.08 5.63
C CYS A 22 2.28 -0.01 6.25
N MET A 23 3.28 -0.54 5.52
CA MET A 23 4.22 -1.53 6.07
C MET A 23 5.03 -0.99 7.26
N ILE A 24 5.58 0.23 7.15
CA ILE A 24 6.35 0.86 8.23
C ILE A 24 5.45 1.10 9.44
N HIS A 25 4.22 1.55 9.21
CA HIS A 25 3.23 1.74 10.28
C HIS A 25 2.90 0.43 10.98
N CYS A 26 2.56 -0.64 10.25
CA CYS A 26 2.30 -1.96 10.83
C CYS A 26 3.50 -2.51 11.62
N PHE A 27 4.74 -2.22 11.21
CA PHE A 27 5.92 -2.62 11.98
C PHE A 27 6.11 -1.79 13.26
N MET A 28 5.84 -0.48 13.20
CA MET A 28 6.09 0.43 14.31
C MET A 28 5.01 0.36 15.39
N THR A 29 3.78 -0.01 15.03
CA THR A 29 2.65 -0.21 15.95
C THR A 29 2.98 -1.17 17.11
N PRO A 30 3.35 -2.45 16.91
CA PRO A 30 3.66 -3.36 18.01
C PRO A 30 4.86 -2.90 18.85
N VAL A 31 5.85 -2.23 18.23
CA VAL A 31 7.01 -1.68 18.95
C VAL A 31 6.61 -0.53 19.87
N LEU A 32 5.76 0.39 19.41
CA LEU A 32 5.28 1.51 20.22
C LEU A 32 4.41 1.04 21.40
N PHE A 33 3.54 0.05 21.17
CA PHE A 33 2.72 -0.53 22.24
C PHE A 33 3.54 -1.37 23.23
N ALA A 34 4.59 -2.06 22.76
CA ALA A 34 5.52 -2.74 23.64
C ALA A 34 6.30 -1.76 24.54
N VAL A 35 6.69 -0.59 24.04
CA VAL A 35 7.39 0.42 24.87
C VAL A 35 6.41 1.11 25.83
N GLN A 36 5.17 1.37 25.41
CA GLN A 36 4.15 1.95 26.28
C GLN A 36 3.80 1.04 27.46
N SER A 37 3.80 -0.28 27.31
CA SER A 37 3.54 -1.21 28.42
C SER A 37 4.64 -1.20 29.50
N PHE A 38 5.86 -0.75 29.18
CA PHE A 38 6.93 -0.55 30.17
C PHE A 38 6.82 0.80 30.91
N THR A 39 6.11 1.78 30.36
CA THR A 39 5.90 3.08 31.01
C THR A 39 4.55 3.06 31.75
N VAL A 40 4.55 3.23 33.07
CA VAL A 40 3.38 3.15 34.00
C VAL A 40 2.31 4.25 33.76
N VAL A 41 2.26 4.84 32.57
CA VAL A 41 1.20 5.78 32.18
C VAL A 41 -0.01 4.95 31.78
N ASN A 42 -0.92 4.73 32.73
CA ASN A 42 -2.27 4.19 32.54
C ASN A 42 -3.08 5.07 31.56
N ASN A 43 -2.80 4.94 30.27
CA ASN A 43 -3.71 5.34 29.21
C ASN A 43 -3.79 4.14 28.26
N ASP A 44 -4.65 3.18 28.61
CA ASP A 44 -4.99 1.96 27.86
C ASP A 44 -5.61 2.23 26.47
N ILE A 45 -5.51 3.47 25.97
CA ILE A 45 -6.12 3.92 24.74
C ILE A 45 -4.97 4.28 23.81
N ALA A 46 -4.66 3.33 22.92
CA ALA A 46 -3.97 3.62 21.67
C ALA A 46 -4.46 4.97 21.12
N PRO A 47 -3.59 5.96 20.87
CA PRO A 47 -4.03 7.24 20.36
C PRO A 47 -4.87 7.03 19.10
N ILE A 48 -6.13 7.46 19.14
CA ILE A 48 -7.16 7.18 18.13
C ILE A 48 -6.68 7.51 16.71
N TRP A 49 -5.84 8.54 16.60
CA TRP A 49 -5.20 8.94 15.35
C TRP A 49 -4.28 7.88 14.75
N TRP A 50 -3.52 7.16 15.58
CA TRP A 50 -2.58 6.13 15.14
C TRP A 50 -3.33 4.91 14.59
N SER A 51 -4.41 4.50 15.25
CA SER A 51 -5.24 3.37 14.78
C SER A 51 -5.97 3.66 13.46
N ASN A 52 -6.23 4.92 13.14
CA ASN A 52 -6.95 5.30 11.93
C ASN A 52 -6.06 5.46 10.68
N LEU A 53 -4.72 5.43 10.83
CA LEU A 53 -3.79 5.59 9.71
C LEU A 53 -3.90 4.46 8.68
N ASP A 54 -4.20 3.23 9.12
CA ASP A 54 -4.40 2.08 8.22
C ASP A 54 -5.51 2.35 7.20
N PHE A 55 -6.63 2.89 7.66
CA PHE A 55 -7.74 3.27 6.79
C PHE A 55 -7.40 4.44 5.86
N LEU A 56 -6.55 5.37 6.31
CA LEU A 56 -6.08 6.45 5.45
C LEU A 56 -5.23 5.88 4.30
N PHE A 57 -4.27 5.00 4.61
CA PHE A 57 -3.43 4.35 3.60
C PHE A 57 -4.25 3.47 2.64
N ILE A 58 -5.31 2.81 3.11
CA ILE A 58 -6.15 2.00 2.23
C ILE A 58 -6.93 2.83 1.22
N ILE A 59 -7.45 3.99 1.65
CA ILE A 59 -8.16 4.93 0.78
C ILE A 59 -7.20 5.49 -0.27
N ILE A 60 -5.99 5.90 0.12
CA ILE A 60 -4.99 6.39 -0.84
C ILE A 60 -4.62 5.29 -1.85
N SER A 61 -4.42 4.06 -1.37
CA SER A 61 -4.09 2.91 -2.22
C SER A 61 -5.21 2.60 -3.21
N PHE A 62 -6.48 2.73 -2.79
CA PHE A 62 -7.63 2.57 -3.67
C PHE A 62 -7.61 3.57 -4.83
N PHE A 63 -7.40 4.86 -4.54
CA PHE A 63 -7.30 5.89 -5.58
C PHE A 63 -6.10 5.65 -6.51
N ALA A 64 -4.97 5.20 -5.97
CA ALA A 64 -3.80 4.83 -6.75
C ALA A 64 -4.11 3.68 -7.72
N ILE A 65 -4.76 2.61 -7.26
CA ILE A 65 -5.16 1.46 -8.07
C ILE A 65 -6.20 1.84 -9.11
N TYR A 66 -7.20 2.65 -8.75
CA TYR A 66 -8.23 3.11 -9.69
C TYR A 66 -7.60 3.85 -10.87
N LYS A 67 -6.68 4.78 -10.59
CA LYS A 67 -6.00 5.57 -11.62
C LYS A 67 -4.99 4.72 -12.42
N SER A 68 -4.29 3.80 -11.76
CA SER A 68 -3.38 2.82 -12.37
C SER A 68 -4.12 1.87 -13.33
N THR A 69 -5.28 1.37 -12.91
CA THR A 69 -6.17 0.49 -13.70
C THR A 69 -6.74 1.19 -14.94
N LYS A 70 -6.96 2.52 -14.87
CA LYS A 70 -7.42 3.32 -16.01
C LYS A 70 -6.32 3.52 -17.06
N ASN A 71 -5.06 3.62 -16.65
CA ASN A 71 -3.93 3.88 -17.54
C ASN A 71 -3.24 2.61 -18.06
N SER A 72 -3.36 1.49 -17.34
CA SER A 72 -2.81 0.20 -17.75
C SER A 72 -3.64 -0.42 -18.88
N THR A 73 -3.00 -1.07 -19.86
CA THR A 73 -3.68 -1.76 -20.98
C THR A 73 -3.89 -3.25 -20.69
N ASN A 74 -3.11 -3.83 -19.77
CA ASN A 74 -3.12 -5.26 -19.49
C ASN A 74 -4.20 -5.63 -18.45
N ARG A 75 -5.20 -6.40 -18.87
CA ARG A 75 -6.31 -6.86 -18.01
C ARG A 75 -5.85 -7.71 -16.83
N TYR A 76 -4.76 -8.46 -16.96
CA TYR A 76 -4.23 -9.31 -15.88
C TYR A 76 -3.69 -8.48 -14.71
N ILE A 77 -2.92 -7.42 -14.99
CA ILE A 77 -2.36 -6.54 -13.95
C ILE A 77 -3.48 -5.78 -13.22
N LYS A 78 -4.51 -5.34 -13.95
CA LYS A 78 -5.70 -4.71 -13.36
C LYS A 78 -6.39 -5.63 -12.35
N SER A 79 -6.62 -6.88 -12.75
CA SER A 79 -7.27 -7.86 -11.88
C SER A 79 -6.40 -8.13 -10.64
N ALA A 80 -5.09 -8.33 -10.82
CA ALA A 80 -4.18 -8.61 -9.73
C ALA A 80 -4.08 -7.46 -8.71
N LEU A 81 -4.00 -6.20 -9.17
CA LEU A 81 -3.99 -5.02 -8.28
C LEU A 81 -5.23 -4.97 -7.38
N TRP A 82 -6.40 -5.16 -7.97
CA TRP A 82 -7.66 -5.17 -7.22
C TRP A 82 -7.77 -6.35 -6.27
N THR A 83 -7.39 -7.56 -6.70
CA THR A 83 -7.44 -8.76 -5.86
C THR A 83 -6.55 -8.60 -4.63
N VAL A 84 -5.30 -8.16 -4.80
CA VAL A 84 -4.36 -7.98 -3.68
C VAL A 84 -4.84 -6.87 -2.73
N TRP A 85 -5.41 -5.79 -3.26
CA TRP A 85 -5.97 -4.72 -2.44
C TRP A 85 -7.19 -5.16 -1.62
N PHE A 86 -8.09 -5.96 -2.21
CA PHE A 86 -9.22 -6.52 -1.45
C PHE A 86 -8.75 -7.44 -0.31
N ILE A 87 -7.72 -8.25 -0.55
CA ILE A 87 -7.11 -9.10 0.50
C ILE A 87 -6.54 -8.21 1.61
N LEU A 88 -5.81 -7.14 1.26
CA LEU A 88 -5.25 -6.20 2.24
C LEU A 88 -6.35 -5.54 3.08
N PHE A 89 -7.43 -5.09 2.44
CA PHE A 89 -8.59 -4.50 3.09
C PHE A 89 -9.27 -5.46 4.07
N PHE A 90 -9.46 -6.71 3.66
CA PHE A 90 -10.06 -7.71 4.51
C PHE A 90 -9.18 -8.04 5.72
N LEU A 91 -7.86 -8.15 5.54
CA LEU A 91 -6.93 -8.38 6.65
C LEU A 91 -6.97 -7.23 7.68
N ILE A 92 -6.90 -5.97 7.23
CA ILE A 92 -6.93 -4.81 8.12
C ILE A 92 -8.28 -4.71 8.86
N LEU A 93 -9.40 -4.97 8.18
CA LEU A 93 -10.71 -5.04 8.85
C LEU A 93 -10.76 -6.15 9.90
N ASN A 94 -10.22 -7.32 9.60
CA ASN A 94 -10.20 -8.46 10.51
C ASN A 94 -9.40 -8.13 11.77
N GLU A 95 -8.25 -7.48 11.62
CA GLU A 95 -7.43 -7.01 12.74
C GLU A 95 -8.18 -5.99 13.61
N LYS A 96 -8.82 -4.97 13.01
CA LYS A 96 -9.56 -3.93 13.76
C LYS A 96 -10.80 -4.47 14.46
N LEU A 97 -11.49 -5.42 13.85
CA LEU A 97 -12.65 -6.08 14.46
C LEU A 97 -12.25 -7.22 15.39
N SER A 98 -10.97 -7.59 15.44
CA SER A 98 -10.43 -8.72 16.21
C SER A 98 -11.23 -10.02 16.00
N LEU A 99 -11.79 -10.23 14.80
CA LEU A 99 -12.68 -11.36 14.51
C LEU A 99 -11.93 -12.68 14.55
N ILE A 100 -10.70 -12.69 14.04
CA ILE A 100 -9.80 -13.84 14.01
C ILE A 100 -8.41 -13.33 14.38
N SER A 101 -7.73 -14.01 15.31
CA SER A 101 -6.32 -13.77 15.61
C SER A 101 -5.46 -14.26 14.43
N LEU A 102 -5.36 -13.42 13.41
CA LEU A 102 -4.45 -13.61 12.28
C LEU A 102 -3.11 -12.96 12.60
N PHE A 103 -2.05 -13.57 12.09
CA PHE A 103 -0.69 -13.08 12.25
C PHE A 103 -0.51 -11.80 11.42
N GLU A 104 -0.07 -10.71 12.06
CA GLU A 104 0.27 -9.43 11.42
C GLU A 104 1.26 -9.58 10.25
N SER A 105 2.09 -10.64 10.25
CA SER A 105 2.99 -10.98 9.15
C SER A 105 2.29 -11.13 7.80
N SER A 106 1.00 -11.50 7.80
CA SER A 106 0.21 -11.64 6.58
C SER A 106 -0.05 -10.28 5.92
N ILE A 107 -0.27 -9.22 6.70
CA ILE A 107 -0.46 -7.85 6.18
C ILE A 107 0.82 -7.39 5.51
N TYR A 108 1.98 -7.69 6.10
CA TYR A 108 3.28 -7.35 5.52
C TYR A 108 3.52 -8.00 4.15
N ILE A 109 3.20 -9.29 4.01
CA ILE A 109 3.34 -10.02 2.74
C ILE A 109 2.41 -9.43 1.68
N VAL A 110 1.15 -9.19 2.03
CA VAL A 110 0.15 -8.66 1.09
C VAL A 110 0.48 -7.23 0.68
N ALA A 111 0.87 -6.37 1.62
CA ALA A 111 1.29 -5.00 1.34
C ALA A 111 2.55 -4.96 0.45
N SER A 112 3.54 -5.82 0.72
CA SER A 112 4.73 -5.99 -0.12
C SER A 112 4.36 -6.42 -1.54
N GLY A 113 3.47 -7.40 -1.66
CA GLY A 113 2.95 -7.84 -2.95
C GLY A 113 2.30 -6.70 -3.73
N LEU A 114 1.49 -5.87 -3.07
CA LEU A 114 0.84 -4.71 -3.69
C LEU A 114 1.86 -3.65 -4.15
N ALA A 115 2.88 -3.38 -3.34
CA ALA A 115 3.96 -2.47 -3.69
C ALA A 115 4.75 -2.96 -4.92
N ILE A 116 5.10 -4.25 -4.95
CA ILE A 116 5.77 -4.89 -6.09
C ILE A 116 4.89 -4.84 -7.33
N LEU A 117 3.57 -5.04 -7.18
CA LEU A 117 2.64 -4.98 -8.30
C LEU A 117 2.57 -3.57 -8.91
N HIS A 118 2.58 -2.52 -8.08
CA HIS A 118 2.68 -1.13 -8.54
C HIS A 118 4.02 -0.85 -9.23
N LEU A 119 5.14 -1.35 -8.69
CA LEU A 119 6.45 -1.27 -9.35
C LEU A 119 6.48 -2.00 -10.69
N TYR A 120 5.86 -3.18 -10.75
CA TYR A 120 5.77 -3.98 -11.98
C TYR A 120 4.92 -3.28 -13.04
N ASN A 121 3.78 -2.69 -12.64
CA ASN A 121 2.94 -1.91 -13.53
C ASN A 121 3.60 -0.59 -13.99
N LEU A 122 4.55 -0.06 -13.21
CA LEU A 122 5.37 1.09 -13.59
C LEU A 122 6.48 0.72 -14.58
N ASN A 123 7.07 -0.48 -14.43
CA ASN A 123 8.06 -1.03 -15.37
C ASN A 123 7.45 -1.50 -16.69
N TYR A 124 6.21 -1.96 -16.71
CA TYR A 124 5.48 -2.21 -17.96
C TYR A 124 5.06 -0.86 -18.56
N CYS A 125 5.84 -0.34 -19.52
CA CYS A 125 5.54 0.89 -20.27
C CYS A 125 4.05 0.94 -20.65
N GLN A 126 3.29 1.86 -20.05
CA GLN A 126 1.88 2.13 -20.36
C GLN A 126 1.80 2.93 -21.68
N CYS A 127 2.22 2.34 -22.79
CA CYS A 127 2.30 2.98 -24.09
C CYS A 127 1.22 2.45 -25.02
N THR A 128 0.28 3.31 -25.39
CA THR A 128 -0.63 3.12 -26.53
C THR A 128 -0.11 3.82 -27.79
N ASN A 129 1.00 4.57 -27.73
CA ASN A 129 1.66 5.21 -28.86
C ASN A 129 3.18 5.08 -28.71
N GLU A 130 3.85 4.92 -29.85
CA GLU A 130 5.23 4.43 -30.01
C GLU A 130 6.33 5.39 -29.49
N ASP A 131 5.97 6.62 -29.13
CA ASP A 131 6.94 7.68 -28.77
C ASP A 131 7.26 7.79 -27.27
N CYS A 132 6.59 7.04 -26.39
CA CYS A 132 6.59 7.37 -24.94
C CYS A 132 7.69 6.67 -24.12
N CYS A 133 8.48 5.77 -24.71
CA CYS A 133 9.62 5.12 -24.03
C CYS A 133 10.95 5.33 -24.78
N ASN A 134 11.18 6.51 -25.36
CA ASN A 134 12.51 6.86 -25.85
C ASN A 134 13.36 7.39 -24.69
N SER A 135 14.20 6.51 -24.14
CA SER A 135 15.22 6.82 -23.16
C SER A 135 16.43 7.45 -23.82
N ASN A 136 16.27 8.63 -24.43
CA ASN A 136 17.40 9.44 -24.89
C ASN A 136 17.03 10.92 -24.82
N LEU A 137 17.44 11.57 -23.73
CA LEU A 137 18.23 12.80 -23.83
C LEU A 137 19.12 12.94 -22.59
#